data_AF-A0A1S3X8R4-F1
#
_entry.id   AF-A0A1S3X8R4-F1
#
_cell.length_a   1.000
_cell.length_b   1.000
_cell.length_c   1.000
_cell.angle_alpha   90.00
_cell.angle_beta   90.00
_cell.angle_gamma   90.00
#
_symmetry.space_group_name_H-M   'P 1'
#
loop_
_entity.id
_entity.type
_entity.pdbx_description
1 polymer ?
#
loop_
_entity_poly.entity_id
_entity_poly.type
_entity_poly.pdbx_seq_one_letter_code
_entity_poly.pdbx_strand_id
1 'polypeptide(L)'
;MDPKLREVSQIFERFKAAFVRNDFGACTTLLSQLKVLLTEFKSLPPLFQETPNAIHELTIARDIYEHAVVLSVKMEDQDAFERDFFQLKSYYTDARGRLPPSPQEYPILGLNLLRLLVQNRIAEFHTELELLSQRALDNPCIKHAVELEQSFMEGAYHRVLSARQTVPDATYAYFMDLLAKTVR
;
A
#
# COMPACT_ATOMS: atom_id res chain seq x y z
N MET A 1 8.89 -20.32 19.39
CA MET A 1 8.06 -19.22 18.85
C MET A 1 7.79 -18.27 19.99
N ASP A 2 8.16 -17.00 19.84
CA ASP A 2 7.87 -15.98 20.84
C ASP A 2 6.35 -15.90 21.09
N PRO A 3 5.91 -15.81 22.36
CA PRO A 3 4.49 -15.72 22.71
C PRO A 3 3.81 -14.51 22.05
N LYS A 4 4.56 -13.41 21.91
CA LYS A 4 4.10 -12.17 21.25
C LYS A 4 3.84 -12.35 19.75
N LEU A 5 4.71 -13.09 19.06
CA LEU A 5 4.53 -13.37 17.63
C LEU A 5 3.27 -14.19 17.38
N ARG A 6 2.95 -15.13 18.29
CA ARG A 6 1.71 -15.91 18.24
C ARG A 6 0.48 -15.04 18.47
N GLU A 7 0.53 -14.13 19.43
CA GLU A 7 -0.55 -13.18 19.71
C GLU A 7 -0.83 -12.28 18.51
N VAL A 8 0.22 -11.68 17.92
CA VAL A 8 0.08 -10.85 16.71
C VAL A 8 -0.48 -11.65 15.54
N SER A 9 -0.01 -12.88 15.34
CA SER A 9 -0.54 -13.76 14.29
C SER A 9 -2.03 -14.07 14.50
N GLN A 10 -2.47 -14.34 15.72
CA GLN A 10 -3.88 -14.59 16.03
C GLN A 10 -4.75 -13.36 15.80
N ILE A 11 -4.30 -12.18 16.22
CA ILE A 11 -5.03 -10.93 15.99
C ILE A 11 -5.06 -10.61 14.49
N PHE A 12 -3.97 -10.87 13.78
CA PHE A 12 -3.89 -10.65 12.33
C PHE A 12 -4.85 -11.56 11.56
N GLU A 13 -4.98 -12.84 11.93
CA GLU A 13 -5.98 -13.72 11.32
C GLU A 13 -7.42 -13.26 11.61
N ARG A 14 -7.70 -12.75 12.82
CA ARG A 14 -9.00 -12.14 13.13
C ARG A 14 -9.24 -10.88 12.29
N PHE A 15 -8.21 -10.08 12.07
CA PHE A 15 -8.28 -8.90 11.23
C PHE A 15 -8.56 -9.28 9.77
N LYS A 16 -7.88 -10.28 9.20
CA LYS A 16 -8.18 -10.80 7.86
C LYS A 16 -9.62 -11.30 7.74
N ALA A 17 -10.11 -12.03 8.75
CA ALA A 17 -11.50 -12.50 8.77
C ALA A 17 -12.51 -11.34 8.81
N ALA A 18 -12.25 -10.29 9.59
CA ALA A 18 -13.05 -9.07 9.62
C ALA A 18 -13.00 -8.31 8.28
N PHE A 19 -11.82 -8.27 7.65
CA PHE A 19 -11.61 -7.63 6.36
C PHE A 19 -12.40 -8.31 5.23
N VAL A 20 -12.44 -9.65 5.21
CA VAL A 20 -13.26 -10.42 4.27
C VAL A 20 -14.76 -10.18 4.49
N ARG A 21 -15.17 -9.97 5.74
CA ARG A 21 -16.56 -9.63 6.10
C ARG A 21 -16.93 -8.18 5.83
N ASN A 22 -15.98 -7.35 5.38
CA ASN A 22 -16.12 -5.89 5.23
C ASN A 22 -16.59 -5.19 6.52
N ASP A 23 -16.22 -5.73 7.69
CA ASP A 23 -16.49 -5.08 8.97
C ASP A 23 -15.39 -4.06 9.28
N PHE A 24 -15.52 -2.87 8.70
CA PHE A 24 -14.51 -1.81 8.79
C PHE A 24 -14.31 -1.31 10.23
N GLY A 25 -15.35 -1.30 11.07
CA GLY A 25 -15.25 -0.88 12.47
C GLY A 25 -14.42 -1.85 13.31
N ALA A 26 -14.61 -3.16 13.12
CA ALA A 26 -13.75 -4.16 13.72
C ALA A 26 -12.32 -4.09 13.17
N CYS A 27 -12.15 -3.87 11.85
CA CYS A 27 -10.84 -3.77 11.23
C CYS A 27 -10.00 -2.62 11.79
N THR A 28 -10.57 -1.42 11.96
CA THR A 28 -9.83 -0.27 12.52
C THR A 28 -9.42 -0.49 13.97
N THR A 29 -10.30 -1.11 14.77
CA THR A 29 -10.01 -1.45 16.17
C THR A 29 -8.88 -2.48 16.26
N LEU A 30 -8.97 -3.56 15.48
CA LEU A 30 -7.95 -4.62 15.43
C LEU A 30 -6.63 -4.10 14.86
N LEU A 31 -6.67 -3.26 13.82
CA LEU A 31 -5.48 -2.64 13.25
C LEU A 31 -4.77 -1.74 14.26
N SER A 32 -5.52 -0.99 15.07
CA SER A 32 -4.95 -0.16 16.14
C SER A 32 -4.24 -1.02 17.19
N GLN A 33 -4.85 -2.14 17.60
CA GLN A 33 -4.21 -3.10 18.50
C GLN A 33 -2.95 -3.70 17.89
N LEU A 34 -2.99 -4.09 16.61
CA LEU A 34 -1.83 -4.61 15.89
C LEU A 34 -0.70 -3.57 15.82
N LYS A 35 -0.99 -2.32 15.47
CA LYS A 35 0.01 -1.23 15.41
C LYS A 35 0.68 -1.02 16.78
N VAL A 36 -0.07 -1.07 17.88
CA VAL A 36 0.51 -0.99 19.24
C VAL A 36 1.44 -2.16 19.51
N LEU A 37 1.00 -3.40 19.24
CA LEU A 37 1.84 -4.59 19.44
C LEU A 37 3.10 -4.56 18.56
N LEU A 38 3.00 -3.99 17.35
CA LEU A 38 4.14 -3.83 16.47
C LEU A 38 5.23 -2.94 17.10
N THR A 39 4.85 -1.88 17.83
CA THR A 39 5.83 -0.99 18.48
C THR A 39 6.72 -1.68 19.52
N GLU A 40 6.32 -2.85 20.03
CA GLU A 40 7.10 -3.59 21.01
C GLU A 40 8.27 -4.40 20.41
N PHE A 41 8.25 -4.61 19.09
CA PHE A 41 9.30 -5.37 18.41
C PHE A 41 10.52 -4.50 18.12
N LYS A 42 11.66 -4.87 18.73
CA LYS A 42 12.96 -4.21 18.49
C LYS A 42 13.54 -4.49 17.10
N SER A 43 12.98 -5.45 16.39
CA SER A 43 13.40 -5.83 15.04
C SER A 43 12.83 -4.89 13.96
N LEU A 44 11.82 -4.08 14.29
CA LEU A 44 11.18 -3.15 13.37
C LEU A 44 11.97 -1.84 13.23
N PRO A 45 11.69 -1.04 12.18
CA PRO A 45 12.24 0.31 12.08
C PRO A 45 11.90 1.12 13.35
N PRO A 46 12.85 1.86 13.96
CA PRO A 46 14.17 2.24 13.45
C PRO A 46 15.35 1.36 13.92
N LEU A 47 15.12 0.38 14.81
CA LEU A 47 16.20 -0.34 15.49
C LEU A 47 16.79 -1.48 14.66
N PHE A 48 15.99 -2.12 13.80
CA PHE A 48 16.41 -3.21 12.90
C PHE A 48 17.28 -4.28 13.58
N GLN A 49 17.04 -4.55 14.87
CA GLN A 49 17.86 -5.45 15.65
C GLN A 49 17.76 -6.87 15.09
N GLU A 50 18.90 -7.52 14.88
CA GLU A 50 18.93 -8.91 14.41
C GLU A 50 18.56 -9.86 15.55
N THR A 51 17.26 -10.15 15.64
CA THR A 51 16.71 -11.21 16.49
C THR A 51 16.49 -12.47 15.64
N PRO A 52 16.49 -13.68 16.23
CA PRO A 52 16.26 -14.92 15.48
C PRO A 52 14.88 -14.97 14.78
N ASN A 53 13.92 -14.15 15.22
CA ASN A 53 12.59 -14.04 14.63
C ASN A 53 12.39 -12.74 13.81
N ALA A 54 13.44 -11.93 13.61
CA ALA A 54 13.35 -10.63 12.94
C ALA A 54 12.73 -10.71 11.54
N ILE A 55 13.06 -11.75 10.77
CA ILE A 55 12.49 -11.97 9.43
C ILE A 55 10.98 -12.19 9.51
N HIS A 56 10.52 -12.98 10.48
CA HIS A 56 9.10 -13.27 10.68
C HIS A 56 8.34 -12.03 11.17
N GLU A 57 8.93 -11.27 12.10
CA GLU A 57 8.37 -10.01 12.60
C GLU A 57 8.25 -8.96 11.50
N LEU A 58 9.29 -8.77 10.69
CA LEU A 58 9.29 -7.85 9.55
C LEU A 58 8.28 -8.28 8.48
N THR A 59 8.16 -9.59 8.21
CA THR A 59 7.19 -10.12 7.23
C THR A 59 5.76 -9.85 7.69
N ILE A 60 5.44 -10.19 8.95
CA ILE A 60 4.09 -9.97 9.51
C ILE A 60 3.78 -8.46 9.57
N ALA A 61 4.73 -7.63 9.98
CA ALA A 61 4.55 -6.19 10.01
C ALA A 61 4.24 -5.62 8.62
N ARG A 62 5.03 -6.01 7.61
CA ARG A 62 4.78 -5.64 6.21
C ARG A 62 3.37 -6.06 5.80
N ASP A 63 3.01 -7.32 5.99
CA ASP A 63 1.71 -7.83 5.57
C ASP A 63 0.55 -7.11 6.30
N ILE A 64 0.70 -6.73 7.58
CA ILE A 64 -0.28 -5.92 8.32
C ILE A 64 -0.43 -4.54 7.67
N TYR A 65 0.67 -3.85 7.38
CA TYR A 65 0.63 -2.53 6.75
C TYR A 65 0.11 -2.58 5.32
N GLU A 66 0.40 -3.64 4.55
CA GLU A 66 -0.20 -3.87 3.23
C GLU A 66 -1.73 -3.89 3.31
N HIS A 67 -2.29 -4.64 4.27
CA HIS A 67 -3.74 -4.68 4.44
C HIS A 67 -4.30 -3.37 5.02
N ALA A 68 -3.53 -2.64 5.83
CA ALA A 68 -3.91 -1.34 6.36
C ALA A 68 -4.08 -0.30 5.25
N VAL A 69 -3.17 -0.32 4.26
CA VAL A 69 -3.25 0.53 3.07
C VAL A 69 -4.49 0.19 2.25
N VAL A 70 -4.75 -1.09 1.96
CA VAL A 70 -5.95 -1.51 1.21
C VAL A 70 -7.23 -1.19 1.97
N LEU A 71 -7.25 -1.36 3.28
CA LEU A 71 -8.37 -0.97 4.14
C LEU A 71 -8.66 0.53 4.04
N SER A 72 -7.61 1.37 4.05
CA SER A 72 -7.74 2.82 3.92
C SER A 72 -8.38 3.21 2.59
N VAL A 73 -8.04 2.51 1.49
CA VAL A 73 -8.71 2.71 0.19
C VAL A 73 -10.19 2.34 0.27
N LYS A 74 -10.53 1.19 0.88
CA LYS A 74 -11.93 0.77 1.03
C LYS A 74 -12.76 1.71 1.92
N MET A 75 -12.11 2.34 2.90
CA MET A 75 -12.72 3.34 3.78
C MET A 75 -12.74 4.74 3.16
N GLU A 76 -12.20 4.91 1.94
CA GLU A 76 -12.10 6.18 1.25
C GLU A 76 -11.31 7.25 2.04
N ASP A 77 -10.36 6.81 2.89
CA ASP A 77 -9.56 7.67 3.76
C ASP A 77 -8.14 7.81 3.20
N GLN A 78 -7.91 8.89 2.45
CA GLN A 78 -6.63 9.20 1.82
C GLN A 78 -5.53 9.56 2.83
N ASP A 79 -5.89 10.18 3.95
CA ASP A 79 -4.93 10.57 4.98
C ASP A 79 -4.43 9.33 5.73
N ALA A 80 -5.33 8.38 6.02
CA ALA A 80 -4.96 7.08 6.58
C ALA A 80 -4.08 6.29 5.61
N PHE A 81 -4.42 6.30 4.32
CA PHE A 81 -3.60 5.69 3.29
C PHE A 81 -2.18 6.24 3.31
N GLU A 82 -2.02 7.57 3.31
CA GLU A 82 -0.69 8.21 3.29
C GLU A 82 0.15 7.80 4.49
N ARG A 83 -0.44 7.86 5.69
CA ARG A 83 0.25 7.49 6.93
C ARG A 83 0.71 6.04 6.91
N ASP A 84 -0.18 5.14 6.51
CA ASP A 84 0.09 3.70 6.52
C ASP A 84 1.05 3.30 5.40
N PHE A 85 0.95 3.95 4.24
CA PHE A 85 1.89 3.76 3.14
C PHE A 85 3.30 4.24 3.49
N PHE A 86 3.44 5.38 4.18
CA PHE A 86 4.76 5.87 4.59
C PHE A 86 5.46 4.88 5.53
N GLN A 87 4.72 4.28 6.46
CA GLN A 87 5.24 3.20 7.31
C GLN A 87 5.61 1.96 6.50
N LEU A 88 4.75 1.57 5.56
CA LEU A 88 4.99 0.43 4.67
C LEU A 88 6.22 0.63 3.78
N LYS A 89 6.48 1.86 3.33
CA LYS A 89 7.57 2.20 2.41
C LYS A 89 8.93 1.80 2.97
N SER A 90 9.17 2.02 4.27
CA SER A 90 10.40 1.57 4.95
C SER A 90 10.64 0.07 4.84
N TYR A 91 9.58 -0.76 4.75
CA TYR A 91 9.74 -2.20 4.54
C TYR A 91 10.11 -2.55 3.10
N TYR A 92 9.69 -1.76 2.11
CA TYR A 92 10.04 -1.97 0.70
C TYR A 92 11.43 -1.44 0.32
N THR A 93 11.90 -0.39 1.01
CA THR A 93 13.22 0.21 0.77
C THR A 93 14.29 -0.42 1.67
N ASP A 94 14.08 -0.36 2.99
CA ASP A 94 15.15 -0.61 3.97
C ASP A 94 15.25 -2.11 4.28
N ALA A 95 14.11 -2.82 4.29
CA ALA A 95 14.08 -4.26 4.54
C ALA A 95 14.27 -5.13 3.27
N ARG A 96 14.47 -4.53 2.09
CA ARG A 96 14.66 -5.25 0.81
C ARG A 96 15.87 -6.18 0.79
N GLY A 97 16.90 -5.90 1.60
CA GLY A 97 18.05 -6.78 1.78
C GLY A 97 17.80 -7.99 2.69
N ARG A 98 16.70 -7.97 3.47
CA ARG A 98 16.36 -9.00 4.47
C ARG A 98 15.09 -9.78 4.14
N LEU A 99 14.20 -9.20 3.33
CA LEU A 99 12.92 -9.78 2.93
C LEU A 99 12.81 -9.92 1.41
N PRO A 100 12.22 -11.02 0.92
CA PRO A 100 11.84 -11.12 -0.49
C PRO A 100 10.69 -10.14 -0.81
N PRO A 101 10.59 -9.66 -2.06
CA PRO A 101 9.52 -8.77 -2.49
C PRO A 101 8.15 -9.43 -2.33
N SER A 102 7.15 -8.62 -1.95
CA SER A 102 5.78 -9.08 -1.76
C SER A 102 5.03 -9.05 -3.11
N PRO A 103 4.11 -10.00 -3.38
CA PRO A 103 3.24 -9.90 -4.54
C PRO A 103 2.34 -8.64 -4.51
N GLN A 104 2.07 -8.09 -3.32
CA GLN A 104 1.27 -6.87 -3.13
C GLN A 104 2.06 -5.58 -3.28
N GLU A 105 3.39 -5.65 -3.42
CA GLU A 105 4.26 -4.48 -3.50
C GLU A 105 3.93 -3.60 -4.71
N TYR A 106 3.88 -4.17 -5.92
CA TYR A 106 3.60 -3.38 -7.13
C TYR A 106 2.17 -2.83 -7.19
N PRO A 107 1.11 -3.59 -6.82
CA PRO A 107 -0.24 -3.03 -6.69
C PRO A 107 -0.31 -1.86 -5.70
N ILE A 108 0.35 -1.96 -4.54
CA ILE A 108 0.31 -0.89 -3.55
C ILE A 108 1.10 0.34 -4.00
N LEU A 109 2.24 0.15 -4.66
CA LEU A 109 2.99 1.25 -5.28
C LEU A 109 2.16 1.95 -6.36
N GLY A 110 1.46 1.19 -7.20
CA GLY A 110 0.56 1.77 -8.21
C GLY A 110 -0.62 2.52 -7.58
N LEU A 111 -1.20 2.04 -6.47
CA LEU A 111 -2.20 2.80 -5.70
C LEU A 111 -1.64 4.13 -5.19
N ASN A 112 -0.41 4.14 -4.68
CA ASN A 112 0.23 5.37 -4.23
C ASN A 112 0.47 6.35 -5.39
N LEU A 113 0.90 5.85 -6.55
CA LEU A 113 1.04 6.67 -7.76
C LEU A 113 -0.31 7.29 -8.18
N LEU A 114 -1.39 6.52 -8.19
CA LEU A 114 -2.74 7.04 -8.48
C LEU A 114 -3.19 8.09 -7.46
N ARG A 115 -2.92 7.87 -6.17
CA ARG A 115 -3.19 8.86 -5.12
C ARG A 115 -2.48 10.19 -5.40
N LEU A 116 -1.20 10.14 -5.76
CA LEU A 116 -0.42 11.34 -6.06
C LEU A 116 -0.99 12.09 -7.28
N LEU A 117 -1.48 11.37 -8.29
CA LEU A 117 -2.19 11.99 -9.42
C LEU A 117 -3.50 12.66 -9.00
N VAL A 118 -4.31 11.99 -8.17
CA VAL A 118 -5.57 12.57 -7.64
C VAL A 118 -5.30 13.85 -6.84
N GLN A 119 -4.21 13.87 -6.06
CA GLN A 119 -3.79 15.03 -5.27
C GLN A 119 -3.06 16.11 -6.09
N ASN A 120 -2.87 15.90 -7.40
CA ASN A 120 -2.10 16.78 -8.27
C ASN A 120 -0.65 17.01 -7.80
N ARG A 121 -0.05 16.01 -7.13
CA ARG A 121 1.34 16.03 -6.61
C ARG A 121 2.30 15.41 -7.63
N ILE A 122 2.36 15.99 -8.82
CA ILE A 122 3.12 15.46 -9.97
C ILE A 122 4.63 15.36 -9.69
N ALA A 123 5.19 16.31 -8.94
CA ALA A 123 6.63 16.27 -8.59
C ALA A 123 6.98 15.02 -7.75
N GLU A 124 6.13 14.67 -6.79
CA GLU A 124 6.31 13.49 -5.96
C GLU A 124 6.04 12.21 -6.73
N PHE A 125 5.09 12.24 -7.67
CA PHE A 125 4.85 11.13 -8.58
C PHE A 125 6.13 10.75 -9.36
N HIS A 126 6.81 11.72 -9.97
CA HIS A 126 8.07 11.45 -10.67
C HIS A 126 9.20 11.05 -9.73
N THR A 127 9.24 11.60 -8.52
CA THR A 127 10.22 11.22 -7.50
C THR A 127 10.04 9.75 -7.09
N GLU A 128 8.80 9.31 -6.86
CA GLU A 128 8.51 7.90 -6.58
C GLU A 128 8.86 7.01 -7.78
N LEU A 129 8.55 7.41 -9.01
CA LEU A 129 8.90 6.66 -10.21
C LEU A 129 10.42 6.48 -10.37
N GLU A 130 11.21 7.49 -10.05
CA GLU A 130 12.68 7.43 -10.16
C GLU A 130 13.28 6.44 -9.15
N LEU A 131 12.64 6.27 -7.98
CA LEU A 131 13.05 5.29 -6.97
C LEU A 131 12.74 3.84 -7.40
N LEU A 132 11.88 3.63 -8.40
CA LEU A 132 11.50 2.29 -8.87
C LEU A 132 12.55 1.68 -9.79
N SER A 133 12.83 0.39 -9.59
CA SER A 133 13.67 -0.38 -10.51
C SER A 133 13.00 -0.56 -11.88
N GLN A 134 13.79 -0.73 -12.96
CA GLN A 134 13.26 -0.96 -14.31
C GLN A 134 12.25 -2.13 -14.39
N ARG A 135 12.47 -3.21 -13.64
CA ARG A 135 11.52 -4.34 -13.56
C ARG A 135 10.17 -3.96 -12.96
N ALA A 136 10.15 -3.00 -12.05
CA ALA A 136 8.92 -2.49 -11.47
C ALA A 136 8.15 -1.63 -12.48
N LEU A 137 8.85 -0.80 -13.26
CA LEU A 137 8.25 -0.01 -14.34
C LEU A 137 7.59 -0.88 -15.41
N ASP A 138 8.03 -2.13 -15.56
CA ASP A 138 7.38 -3.08 -16.47
C ASP A 138 6.05 -3.65 -15.97
N ASN A 139 5.74 -3.49 -14.68
CA ASN A 139 4.54 -4.02 -14.07
C ASN A 139 3.27 -3.31 -14.61
N PRO A 140 2.21 -4.04 -14.99
CA PRO A 140 0.95 -3.45 -15.47
C PRO A 140 0.36 -2.40 -14.53
N CYS A 141 0.49 -2.58 -13.21
CA CYS A 141 -0.02 -1.66 -12.19
C CYS A 141 0.64 -0.28 -12.25
N ILE A 142 1.95 -0.25 -12.51
CA ILE A 142 2.75 0.98 -12.57
C ILE A 142 2.60 1.61 -13.95
N LYS A 143 2.67 0.81 -15.03
CA LYS A 143 2.42 1.28 -16.40
C LYS A 143 1.08 2.00 -16.52
N HIS A 144 0.04 1.45 -15.92
CA HIS A 144 -1.28 2.07 -15.92
C HIS A 144 -1.27 3.47 -15.31
N ALA A 145 -0.59 3.67 -14.17
CA ALA A 145 -0.47 4.99 -13.54
C ALA A 145 0.33 5.98 -14.40
N VAL A 146 1.40 5.52 -15.07
CA VAL A 146 2.20 6.37 -15.98
C VAL A 146 1.41 6.77 -17.22
N GLU A 147 0.68 5.85 -17.86
CA GLU A 147 -0.16 6.13 -19.03
C GLU A 147 -1.27 7.14 -18.69
N LEU A 148 -1.81 7.07 -17.48
CA LEU A 148 -2.79 8.03 -16.97
C LEU A 148 -2.17 9.42 -16.82
N GLU A 149 -1.01 9.52 -16.18
CA GLU A 149 -0.29 10.78 -16.02
C GLU A 149 0.02 11.44 -17.38
N GLN A 150 0.53 10.66 -18.34
CA GLN A 150 0.76 11.14 -19.70
C GLN A 150 -0.53 11.63 -20.38
N SER A 151 -1.63 10.89 -20.20
CA SER A 151 -2.94 11.30 -20.72
C SER A 151 -3.43 12.61 -20.10
N PHE A 152 -3.12 12.87 -18.84
CA PHE A 152 -3.39 14.16 -18.18
C PHE A 152 -2.54 15.29 -18.78
N MET A 153 -1.24 15.06 -18.98
CA MET A 153 -0.35 16.05 -19.60
C MET A 153 -0.77 16.40 -21.04
N GLU A 154 -1.17 15.40 -21.83
CA GLU A 154 -1.62 15.57 -23.21
C GLU A 154 -3.04 16.17 -23.31
N GLY A 155 -3.78 16.30 -22.20
CA GLY A 155 -5.19 16.68 -22.20
C GLY A 155 -6.11 15.63 -22.84
N ALA A 156 -5.64 14.39 -22.97
CA ALA A 156 -6.33 13.28 -23.61
C ALA A 156 -7.33 12.61 -22.67
N TYR A 157 -8.31 13.36 -22.15
CA TYR A 157 -9.27 12.92 -21.14
C TYR A 157 -10.10 11.68 -21.53
N HIS A 158 -10.35 11.47 -22.82
CA HIS A 158 -11.01 10.26 -23.32
C HIS A 158 -10.22 8.97 -23.02
N ARG A 159 -8.88 9.05 -22.95
CA ARG A 159 -8.03 7.93 -22.58
C ARG A 159 -8.14 7.61 -21.10
N VAL A 160 -8.23 8.62 -20.23
CA VAL A 160 -8.46 8.43 -18.78
C VAL A 160 -9.78 7.71 -18.52
N LEU A 161 -10.84 8.08 -19.24
CA LEU A 161 -12.15 7.41 -19.13
C LEU A 161 -12.12 5.97 -19.66
N SER A 162 -11.30 5.69 -20.68
CA SER A 162 -11.12 4.33 -21.23
C SER A 162 -10.27 3.46 -20.29
N ALA A 163 -9.24 4.05 -19.69
CA ALA A 163 -8.35 3.40 -18.73
C ALA A 163 -9.11 2.93 -17.48
N ARG A 164 -10.20 3.60 -17.10
CA ARG A 164 -11.13 3.12 -16.05
C ARG A 164 -11.72 1.73 -16.33
N GLN A 165 -11.77 1.29 -17.58
CA GLN A 165 -12.27 -0.05 -17.95
C GLN A 165 -11.16 -1.11 -17.95
N THR A 166 -9.89 -0.69 -18.05
CA THR A 166 -8.72 -1.57 -18.14
C THR A 166 -7.94 -1.64 -16.83
N VAL A 167 -8.63 -1.44 -15.72
CA VAL A 167 -8.00 -1.34 -14.41
C VAL A 167 -7.42 -2.71 -14.00
N PRO A 168 -6.14 -2.78 -13.61
CA PRO A 168 -5.47 -4.05 -13.30
C PRO A 168 -5.92 -4.66 -11.96
N ASP A 169 -6.41 -3.85 -11.02
CA ASP A 169 -6.84 -4.29 -9.68
C ASP A 169 -8.12 -3.56 -9.23
N ALA A 170 -9.08 -4.29 -8.65
CA ALA A 170 -10.36 -3.72 -8.20
C ALA A 170 -10.20 -2.58 -7.18
N THR A 171 -9.11 -2.58 -6.41
CA THR A 171 -8.80 -1.57 -5.40
C THR A 171 -8.58 -0.18 -6.02
N TYR A 172 -8.23 -0.12 -7.30
CA TYR A 172 -7.93 1.13 -8.01
C TYR A 172 -9.19 1.89 -8.41
N ALA A 173 -10.35 1.22 -8.41
CA ALA A 173 -11.62 1.80 -8.84
C ALA A 173 -11.96 3.11 -8.12
N TYR A 174 -11.69 3.17 -6.81
CA TYR A 174 -11.91 4.37 -6.00
C TYR A 174 -11.11 5.59 -6.52
N PHE A 175 -9.80 5.44 -6.71
CA PHE A 175 -8.97 6.52 -7.21
C PHE A 175 -9.28 6.88 -8.66
N MET A 176 -9.63 5.89 -9.49
CA MET A 176 -10.06 6.12 -10.87
C MET A 176 -11.35 6.92 -10.95
N ASP A 177 -12.30 6.66 -10.04
CA ASP A 177 -13.54 7.43 -9.94
C ASP A 177 -13.29 8.88 -9.48
N LEU A 178 -12.30 9.10 -8.61
CA LEU A 178 -11.87 10.44 -8.22
C LEU A 178 -11.20 11.18 -9.39
N LEU A 179 -10.26 10.54 -10.11
CA LEU A 179 -9.62 11.13 -11.29
C LEU A 179 -10.65 11.51 -12.35
N ALA A 180 -11.64 10.66 -12.61
CA ALA A 180 -12.70 10.93 -13.57
C ALA A 180 -13.58 12.14 -13.18
N LYS A 181 -13.76 12.40 -11.88
CA LYS A 181 -14.47 13.60 -11.38
C LYS A 181 -13.64 14.87 -11.58
N THR A 182 -12.32 14.80 -11.39
CA THR A 182 -11.42 15.96 -11.57
C THR A 182 -11.35 16.44 -13.01
N VAL A 183 -11.55 15.53 -13.97
CA VAL A 183 -11.47 15.77 -15.41
C VAL A 183 -12.77 16.34 -16.01
N ARG A 184 -13.92 16.14 -15.34
CA ARG A 184 -15.25 16.47 -15.86
C ARG A 184 -15.72 17.85 -15.41
#